data_AF-A0A7W4UN83-F1
#
_entry.id   AF-A0A7W4UN83-F1
#
_cell.length_a   1.000
_cell.length_b   1.000
_cell.length_c   1.000
_cell.angle_alpha   90.00
_cell.angle_beta   90.00
_cell.angle_gamma   90.00
#
_symmetry.space_group_name_H-M   'P 1'
#
loop_
_entity.id
_entity.type
_entity.pdbx_description
1 polymer ?
#
loop_
_entity_poly.entity_id
_entity_poly.type
_entity_poly.pdbx_seq_one_letter_code
_entity_poly.pdbx_strand_id
1 'polypeptide(L)'
;MTRYSPMERFPSGELVNQNDGFGTIDGWVARNAGIDGQDIVLWHTFGLTHFPRTEDWPIMPVDSTGFSLVPHGFFDRNPTLDVPEPMKAHGAVSSCCAAEEVGGQDAAGGSGESGGSGESGGCCGAGPVAHG
;
A
#
# COMPACT_ATOMS: atom_id res chain seq x y z
N MET A 1 -12.34 -21.49 0.11
CA MET A 1 -11.05 -21.45 0.86
C MET A 1 -10.56 -22.87 1.04
N THR A 2 -9.26 -23.11 0.92
CA THR A 2 -8.64 -24.44 1.04
C THR A 2 -7.37 -24.37 1.87
N ARG A 3 -6.89 -25.51 2.40
CA ARG A 3 -5.53 -25.60 2.94
C ARG A 3 -4.53 -25.45 1.79
N TYR A 4 -3.42 -24.76 2.04
CA TYR A 4 -2.36 -24.63 1.04
C TYR A 4 -1.81 -25.99 0.61
N SER A 5 -1.61 -26.14 -0.70
CA SER A 5 -0.95 -27.29 -1.33
C SER A 5 -0.21 -26.80 -2.57
N PRO A 6 1.07 -27.15 -2.76
CA PRO A 6 1.85 -26.70 -3.92
C PRO A 6 1.31 -27.23 -5.26
N MET A 7 0.49 -28.28 -5.23
CA MET A 7 -0.13 -28.89 -6.42
C MET A 7 -1.49 -28.28 -6.77
N GLU A 8 -2.11 -27.48 -5.90
CA GLU A 8 -3.47 -26.95 -6.06
C GLU A 8 -3.44 -25.49 -6.54
N ARG A 9 -3.10 -25.31 -7.83
CA ARG A 9 -2.86 -23.97 -8.43
C ARG A 9 -3.99 -23.50 -9.33
N PHE A 10 -4.60 -24.40 -10.09
CA PHE A 10 -5.60 -24.09 -11.10
C PHE A 10 -6.97 -24.63 -10.71
N PRO A 11 -7.94 -23.77 -10.30
CA PRO A 11 -9.21 -24.23 -9.73
C PRO A 11 -10.11 -24.94 -10.75
N SER A 12 -9.86 -24.74 -12.05
CA SER A 12 -10.52 -25.46 -13.15
C SER A 12 -9.71 -26.66 -13.67
N GLY A 13 -8.65 -27.07 -12.97
CA GLY A 13 -7.73 -28.13 -13.40
C GLY A 13 -6.57 -27.63 -14.27
N GLU A 14 -5.53 -28.46 -14.43
CA GLU A 14 -4.33 -28.15 -15.23
C GLU A 14 -4.64 -28.09 -16.74
N LEU A 15 -5.52 -28.98 -17.22
CA LEU A 15 -5.96 -29.05 -18.62
C LEU A 15 -7.43 -28.65 -18.71
N VAL A 16 -7.70 -27.41 -19.12
CA VAL A 16 -9.05 -26.79 -19.00
C VAL A 16 -9.98 -27.13 -20.15
N ASN A 17 -9.47 -27.17 -21.39
CA ASN A 17 -10.32 -27.38 -22.57
C ASN A 17 -10.95 -28.78 -22.55
N GLN A 18 -12.29 -28.85 -22.58
CA GLN A 18 -13.05 -30.09 -22.49
C GLN A 18 -12.76 -30.93 -21.22
N ASN A 19 -12.32 -30.28 -20.13
CA ASN A 19 -12.12 -30.95 -18.85
C ASN A 19 -13.45 -31.53 -18.34
N ASP A 20 -13.43 -32.78 -17.91
CA ASP A 20 -14.58 -33.54 -17.41
C ASP A 20 -14.90 -33.28 -15.92
N GLY A 21 -14.21 -32.31 -15.31
CA GLY A 21 -14.23 -31.99 -13.89
C GLY A 21 -13.02 -32.53 -13.12
N PHE A 22 -12.13 -33.29 -13.75
CA PHE A 22 -10.93 -33.83 -13.10
C PHE A 22 -9.93 -32.74 -12.66
N GLY A 23 -9.47 -32.85 -11.42
CA GLY A 23 -8.42 -32.00 -10.86
C GLY A 23 -8.86 -30.57 -10.52
N THR A 24 -10.16 -30.31 -10.46
CA THR A 24 -10.75 -29.02 -10.11
C THR A 24 -10.79 -28.77 -8.60
N ILE A 25 -11.12 -27.53 -8.22
CA ILE A 25 -11.28 -27.08 -6.84
C ILE A 25 -12.35 -27.87 -6.07
N ASP A 26 -13.36 -28.39 -6.77
CA ASP A 26 -14.41 -29.22 -6.17
C ASP A 26 -13.81 -30.45 -5.49
N GLY A 27 -12.84 -31.09 -6.14
CA GLY A 27 -12.11 -32.23 -5.60
C GLY A 27 -11.17 -31.88 -4.44
N TRP A 28 -10.77 -30.61 -4.29
CA TRP A 28 -9.94 -30.15 -3.18
C TRP A 28 -10.81 -29.85 -1.95
N VAL A 29 -11.94 -29.19 -2.18
CA VAL A 29 -12.93 -28.86 -1.15
C VAL A 29 -13.58 -30.14 -0.59
N ALA A 30 -13.88 -31.12 -1.43
CA ALA A 30 -14.48 -32.39 -1.02
C ALA A 30 -13.63 -33.19 -0.02
N ARG A 31 -12.32 -32.95 0.05
CA ARG A 31 -11.42 -33.57 1.05
C ARG A 31 -11.67 -33.08 2.47
N ASN A 32 -12.38 -31.95 2.62
CA ASN A 32 -12.74 -31.34 3.89
C ASN A 32 -11.53 -31.23 4.85
N ALA A 33 -10.39 -30.80 4.32
CA ALA A 33 -9.17 -30.65 5.12
C ALA A 33 -9.37 -29.53 6.15
N GLY A 34 -8.94 -29.76 7.39
CA GLY A 34 -9.00 -28.73 8.44
C GLY A 34 -8.18 -27.49 8.05
N ILE A 35 -8.74 -26.30 8.31
CA ILE A 35 -8.16 -25.00 7.89
C ILE A 35 -7.72 -24.12 9.06
N ASP A 36 -8.12 -24.45 10.30
CA ASP A 36 -7.80 -23.65 11.47
C ASP A 36 -6.31 -23.79 11.87
N GLY A 37 -5.66 -22.65 12.11
CA GLY A 37 -4.23 -22.56 12.38
C GLY A 37 -3.32 -23.08 11.27
N GLN A 38 -3.82 -23.23 10.04
CA GLN A 38 -3.06 -23.72 8.89
C GLN A 38 -2.70 -22.60 7.91
N ASP A 39 -1.75 -22.90 7.02
CA ASP A 39 -1.55 -22.13 5.80
C ASP A 39 -2.71 -22.40 4.83
N ILE A 40 -3.25 -21.34 4.24
CA ILE A 40 -4.55 -21.33 3.57
C ILE A 40 -4.51 -20.52 2.29
N VAL A 41 -5.41 -20.87 1.37
CA VAL A 41 -5.64 -20.14 0.13
C VAL A 41 -7.10 -19.70 0.06
N LEU A 42 -7.31 -18.39 -0.12
CA LEU A 42 -8.61 -17.81 -0.43
C LEU A 42 -8.80 -17.74 -1.94
N TRP A 43 -9.91 -18.31 -2.42
CA TRP A 43 -10.33 -18.24 -3.82
C TRP A 43 -11.54 -17.31 -3.88
N HIS A 44 -11.39 -16.13 -4.48
CA HIS A 44 -12.44 -15.12 -4.59
C HIS A 44 -12.94 -15.04 -6.04
N THR A 45 -14.23 -15.29 -6.26
CA THR A 45 -14.89 -15.14 -7.55
C THR A 45 -15.60 -13.80 -7.60
N PHE A 46 -15.24 -12.95 -8.55
CA PHE A 46 -15.88 -11.68 -8.82
C PHE A 46 -15.93 -11.44 -10.33
N GLY A 47 -16.85 -10.59 -10.78
CA GLY A 47 -17.04 -10.29 -12.19
C GLY A 47 -18.24 -9.41 -12.43
N LEU A 48 -18.57 -9.20 -13.70
CA LEU A 48 -19.71 -8.42 -14.15
C LEU A 48 -20.73 -9.35 -14.81
N THR A 49 -22.01 -9.05 -14.67
CA THR A 49 -23.04 -9.60 -15.57
C THR A 49 -23.22 -8.61 -16.71
N HIS A 50 -22.74 -8.95 -17.90
CA HIS A 50 -22.78 -8.05 -19.06
C HIS A 50 -24.07 -8.25 -19.86
N PHE A 51 -25.00 -7.29 -19.73
CA PHE A 51 -26.14 -7.14 -20.64
C PHE A 51 -25.76 -6.18 -21.75
N PRO A 52 -25.64 -6.63 -23.02
CA PRO A 52 -25.20 -5.77 -24.11
C PRO A 52 -26.11 -4.56 -24.32
N ARG A 53 -25.50 -3.39 -24.54
CA ARG A 53 -26.20 -2.14 -24.84
C ARG A 53 -25.78 -1.61 -26.21
N THR A 54 -26.54 -0.68 -26.77
CA THR A 54 -26.23 -0.09 -28.08
C THR A 54 -24.89 0.67 -28.06
N GLU A 55 -24.54 1.27 -26.92
CA GLU A 55 -23.28 1.98 -26.71
C GLU A 55 -22.06 1.06 -26.74
N ASP A 56 -22.24 -0.26 -26.58
CA ASP A 56 -21.13 -1.22 -26.64
C ASP A 56 -20.67 -1.46 -28.11
N TRP A 57 -21.40 -0.92 -29.10
CA TRP A 57 -21.10 -1.02 -30.53
C TRP A 57 -20.63 0.31 -31.13
N PRO A 58 -19.65 0.31 -32.07
CA PRO A 58 -18.86 -0.82 -32.57
C PRO A 58 -17.70 -1.20 -31.65
N ILE A 59 -17.42 -0.36 -30.65
CA ILE A 59 -16.37 -0.57 -29.68
C ILE A 59 -16.91 -0.26 -28.29
N MET A 60 -16.76 -1.23 -27.39
CA MET A 60 -17.27 -1.12 -26.03
C MET A 60 -16.42 -0.13 -25.23
N PRO A 61 -17.03 0.87 -24.58
CA PRO A 61 -16.35 1.68 -23.57
C PRO A 61 -15.85 0.84 -22.39
N VAL A 62 -14.93 1.39 -21.59
CA VAL A 62 -14.40 0.69 -20.41
C VAL A 62 -15.52 0.47 -19.39
N ASP A 63 -15.65 -0.78 -18.92
CA ASP A 63 -16.38 -1.13 -17.71
C ASP A 63 -15.38 -1.61 -16.65
N SER A 64 -15.53 -1.16 -15.40
CA SER A 64 -14.56 -1.36 -14.33
C SER A 64 -15.19 -2.10 -13.14
N THR A 65 -14.54 -3.17 -12.71
CA THR A 65 -14.88 -3.90 -11.49
C THR A 65 -13.60 -4.17 -10.70
N GLY A 66 -13.72 -4.26 -9.38
CA GLY A 66 -12.58 -4.51 -8.51
C GLY A 66 -13.02 -4.77 -7.08
N PHE A 67 -12.06 -5.24 -6.28
CA PHE A 67 -12.21 -5.45 -4.85
C PHE A 67 -10.98 -4.92 -4.13
N SER A 68 -11.06 -4.79 -2.81
CA SER A 68 -9.93 -4.32 -1.99
C SER A 68 -9.76 -5.24 -0.79
N LEU A 69 -8.51 -5.52 -0.45
CA LEU A 69 -8.14 -6.15 0.81
C LEU A 69 -7.74 -5.04 1.77
N VAL A 70 -8.61 -4.76 2.73
CA VAL A 70 -8.39 -3.70 3.71
C VAL A 70 -7.93 -4.33 5.03
N PRO A 71 -6.81 -3.87 5.61
CA PRO A 71 -6.37 -4.35 6.91
C PRO A 71 -7.37 -3.93 8.00
N HIS A 72 -7.96 -4.90 8.69
CA HIS A 72 -8.83 -4.65 9.85
C HIS A 72 -8.20 -5.28 11.09
N GLY A 73 -7.93 -4.45 12.10
CA GLY A 73 -7.26 -4.90 13.33
C GLY A 73 -5.82 -5.38 13.12
N PHE A 74 -5.19 -5.03 12.00
CA PHE A 74 -3.82 -5.41 11.68
C PHE A 74 -2.78 -4.43 12.27
N PHE A 75 -3.10 -3.14 12.28
CA PHE A 75 -2.24 -2.09 12.83
C PHE A 75 -2.86 -1.50 14.11
N ASP A 76 -2.01 -1.17 15.09
CA ASP A 76 -2.44 -0.52 16.34
C ASP A 76 -2.87 0.94 16.13
N ARG A 77 -2.36 1.58 15.07
CA ARG A 77 -2.65 2.97 14.70
C ARG A 77 -2.70 3.12 13.18
N ASN A 78 -3.18 4.27 12.71
CA ASN A 78 -3.21 4.56 11.27
C ASN A 78 -1.79 4.44 10.66
N PRO A 79 -1.56 3.53 9.70
CA PRO A 79 -0.24 3.33 9.10
C PRO A 79 0.22 4.52 8.25
N THR A 80 -0.66 5.45 7.86
CA THR A 80 -0.31 6.60 7.01
C THR A 80 -0.05 7.90 7.77
N LEU A 81 -0.05 7.86 9.11
CA LEU A 81 0.05 9.06 9.94
C LEU A 81 1.33 9.87 9.70
N ASP A 82 2.44 9.19 9.42
CA ASP A 82 3.76 9.79 9.27
C ASP A 82 4.15 10.02 7.80
N VAL A 83 3.20 9.92 6.86
CA VAL A 83 3.45 10.11 5.43
C VAL A 83 3.48 11.61 5.11
N PRO A 84 4.62 12.17 4.65
CA PRO A 84 4.71 13.59 4.32
C PRO A 84 3.81 13.94 3.13
N GLU A 85 3.29 15.16 3.12
CA GLU A 85 2.53 15.65 1.96
C GLU A 85 3.42 15.69 0.71
N PRO A 86 2.88 15.37 -0.48
CA PRO A 86 3.62 15.52 -1.72
C PRO A 86 3.98 17.00 -1.94
N MET A 87 5.27 17.28 -2.22
CA MET A 87 5.74 18.63 -2.54
C MET A 87 4.95 19.20 -3.72
N LYS A 88 4.27 20.33 -3.51
CA LYS A 88 3.66 21.11 -4.59
C LYS A 88 4.78 21.83 -5.34
N ALA A 89 5.15 21.34 -6.51
CA ALA A 89 6.06 22.05 -7.41
C ALA A 89 5.33 23.26 -8.04
N HIS A 90 5.22 24.35 -7.28
CA HIS A 90 4.96 25.68 -7.83
C HIS A 90 6.17 26.53 -7.46
N GLY A 91 6.89 26.98 -8.50
CA GLY A 91 8.25 27.47 -8.47
C GLY A 91 8.66 28.26 -7.22
N ALA A 92 9.49 27.66 -6.39
CA ALA A 92 10.43 28.36 -5.52
C ALA A 92 11.58 27.40 -5.21
N VAL A 93 12.75 27.72 -5.72
CA VAL A 93 14.00 27.10 -5.26
C VAL A 93 14.21 27.57 -3.81
N SER A 94 14.40 26.63 -2.87
CA SER A 94 15.11 26.93 -1.64
C SER A 94 15.95 25.73 -1.26
N SER A 95 17.25 25.90 -1.50
CA SER A 95 18.32 24.95 -1.24
C SER A 95 18.43 24.68 0.25
N CYS A 96 18.25 23.42 0.67
CA CYS A 96 18.57 22.96 2.02
C CYS A 96 19.67 21.89 1.94
N CYS A 97 20.80 22.27 1.34
CA CYS A 97 22.08 21.58 1.48
C CYS A 97 23.18 22.63 1.72
N ALA A 98 23.43 23.01 2.98
CA ALA A 98 24.69 23.65 3.42
C ALA A 98 24.85 23.50 4.96
N ALA A 99 26.06 23.13 5.37
CA ALA A 99 26.46 22.58 6.68
C ALA A 99 26.53 23.57 7.88
N GLU A 100 26.40 22.99 9.09
CA GLU A 100 26.83 23.30 10.51
C GLU A 100 27.13 24.73 11.05
N GLU A 101 26.68 25.02 12.30
CA GLU A 101 27.50 25.24 13.54
C GLU A 101 26.68 25.77 14.78
N VAL A 102 26.66 24.97 15.86
CA VAL A 102 26.71 25.20 17.35
C VAL A 102 26.01 26.38 18.09
N GLY A 103 25.14 26.05 19.07
CA GLY A 103 25.29 26.49 20.49
C GLY A 103 24.28 27.44 21.19
N GLY A 104 23.31 26.88 21.95
CA GLY A 104 23.01 27.18 23.38
C GLY A 104 22.38 28.50 23.90
N GLN A 105 21.35 28.30 24.76
CA GLN A 105 20.97 29.03 26.01
C GLN A 105 19.75 29.98 26.02
N ASP A 106 19.04 29.88 27.15
CA ASP A 106 17.72 30.36 27.56
C ASP A 106 17.56 31.90 27.69
N ALA A 107 16.36 32.45 27.40
CA ALA A 107 15.70 33.51 28.21
C ALA A 107 14.37 34.01 27.58
N ALA A 108 13.46 34.45 28.45
CA ALA A 108 12.08 34.86 28.17
C ALA A 108 11.91 36.31 27.63
N GLY A 109 10.81 36.52 26.88
CA GLY A 109 10.00 37.75 26.88
C GLY A 109 10.42 38.93 25.97
N GLY A 110 9.44 39.56 25.31
CA GLY A 110 9.50 40.98 24.92
C GLY A 110 9.24 41.33 23.45
N SER A 111 8.28 42.24 23.25
CA SER A 111 7.87 42.96 22.04
C SER A 111 8.96 43.83 21.39
N GLY A 112 8.90 44.04 20.06
CA GLY A 112 9.54 45.21 19.42
C GLY A 112 9.91 45.03 17.95
N GLU A 113 9.68 46.08 17.16
CA GLU A 113 9.83 46.19 15.71
C GLU A 113 11.26 46.40 15.19
N SER A 114 11.46 46.04 13.91
CA SER A 114 12.34 46.62 12.88
C SER A 114 13.88 46.52 12.98
N GLY A 115 14.47 45.99 11.90
CA GLY A 115 15.73 46.45 11.31
C GLY A 115 16.96 45.53 11.48
N GLY A 116 17.65 45.26 10.36
CA GLY A 116 19.10 44.96 10.37
C GLY A 116 19.52 43.56 9.91
N SER A 117 20.50 43.56 9.01
CA SER A 117 21.19 42.51 8.26
C SER A 117 22.15 41.57 9.03
N GLY A 118 22.31 40.34 8.52
CA GLY A 118 23.45 39.42 8.74
C GLY A 118 23.31 38.50 9.98
N GLU A 119 23.70 37.22 10.05
CA GLU A 119 24.52 36.31 9.24
C GLU A 119 24.13 34.83 9.57
N SER A 120 24.69 33.88 8.82
CA SER A 120 24.34 32.46 8.61
C SER A 120 24.81 31.42 9.63
N GLY A 121 24.10 30.28 9.70
CA GLY A 121 24.58 28.94 10.13
C GLY A 121 23.43 28.05 10.64
N GLY A 122 23.24 26.77 10.32
CA GLY A 122 23.92 25.77 9.49
C GLY A 122 23.24 24.41 9.75
N CYS A 123 22.84 23.70 8.70
CA CYS A 123 22.06 22.45 8.75
C CYS A 123 22.97 21.21 8.76
N CYS A 124 22.62 20.23 9.59
CA CYS A 124 22.99 18.80 9.50
C CYS A 124 24.41 18.38 9.94
N GLY A 125 24.45 17.51 10.96
CA GLY A 125 25.59 16.69 11.35
C GLY A 125 25.12 15.40 12.05
N ALA A 126 25.78 14.30 11.72
CA ALA A 126 25.42 12.89 11.94
C ALA A 126 25.11 12.46 13.39
N GLY A 127 24.25 11.44 13.53
CA GLY A 127 23.74 10.93 14.82
C GLY A 127 24.69 10.01 15.59
N PRO A 128 24.20 9.32 16.64
CA PRO A 128 24.92 8.20 17.22
C PRO A 128 24.18 6.86 17.07
N VAL A 129 24.98 5.83 16.88
CA VAL A 129 24.67 4.41 17.11
C VAL A 129 24.33 4.21 18.60
N ALA A 130 23.28 3.44 18.90
CA ALA A 130 23.07 2.88 20.23
C ALA A 130 22.64 1.41 20.14
N HIS A 131 23.44 0.57 20.82
CA HIS A 131 23.19 -0.83 21.12
C HIS A 131 21.98 -1.00 22.05
N GLY A 132 21.29 -2.14 21.92
CA GLY A 132 20.26 -2.62 22.83
C GLY A 132 19.37 -3.66 22.17
#